data_AF-A0A9P0DEI3-F1
#
_entry.id   AF-A0A9P0DEI3-F1
#
_cell.length_a   1.000
_cell.length_b   1.000
_cell.length_c   1.000
_cell.angle_alpha   90.00
_cell.angle_beta   90.00
_cell.angle_gamma   90.00
#
_symmetry.space_group_name_H-M   'P 1'
#
loop_
_entity.id
_entity.type
_entity.pdbx_description
1 polymer ?
#
loop_
_entity_poly.entity_id
_entity_poly.type
_entity_poly.pdbx_seq_one_letter_code
_entity_poly.pdbx_strand_id
1 'polypeptide(L)'
;METVNHPGWTSTQIKAEAKINFEAGAKVFMKDTIERARAKRPDALWGYYHFPYCYANGSVTSCSSQVQDENDSLKWLFDACDVLYPSVYVPESYTQAQQKQYVKNNLDEAFRVRDEVSPGTKIVPYVMNKYRDTFNFMTEGDMNATIATVASYDVDAVIIWGRYSDANTATTCGDLYNYIDTVLGPILTQFY
;
A
#
# COMPACT_ATOMS: atom_id res chain seq x y z
N MET A 1 16.48 -25.56 1.79
CA MET A 1 17.00 -25.92 0.46
C MET A 1 18.49 -25.67 0.42
N GLU A 2 18.96 -24.43 0.63
CA GLU A 2 20.41 -24.13 0.59
C GLU A 2 21.26 -24.89 1.61
N THR A 3 20.79 -25.04 2.86
CA THR A 3 21.52 -25.80 3.89
C THR A 3 21.68 -27.29 3.56
N VAL A 4 20.78 -27.85 2.75
CA VAL A 4 20.82 -29.25 2.31
C VAL A 4 21.71 -29.39 1.08
N ASN A 5 21.64 -28.42 0.17
CA ASN A 5 22.41 -28.41 -1.07
C ASN A 5 23.89 -28.05 -0.85
N HIS A 6 24.21 -27.33 0.24
CA HIS A 6 25.55 -26.85 0.55
C HIS A 6 25.98 -27.17 1.99
N PRO A 7 26.17 -28.46 2.35
CA PRO A 7 26.43 -28.87 3.74
C PRO A 7 27.76 -28.34 4.32
N GLY A 8 28.70 -27.90 3.47
CA GLY A 8 29.99 -27.33 3.88
C GLY A 8 30.03 -25.80 3.97
N TRP A 9 28.93 -25.10 3.68
CA TRP A 9 28.92 -23.64 3.68
C TRP A 9 28.67 -23.07 5.07
N THR A 10 29.25 -21.89 5.31
CA THR A 10 28.96 -21.08 6.50
C THR A 10 27.55 -20.50 6.44
N SER A 11 26.99 -20.15 7.60
CA SER A 11 25.67 -19.49 7.69
C SER A 11 25.59 -18.22 6.83
N THR A 12 26.68 -17.45 6.73
CA THR A 12 26.77 -16.25 5.90
C THR A 12 26.61 -16.56 4.41
N GLN A 13 27.32 -17.59 3.92
CA GLN A 13 27.23 -18.03 2.52
C GLN A 13 25.82 -18.56 2.21
N ILE A 14 25.26 -19.37 3.12
CA ILE A 14 23.89 -19.88 3.00
C ILE A 14 22.86 -18.75 2.90
N LYS A 15 22.98 -17.71 3.74
CA LYS A 15 22.05 -16.57 3.71
C LYS A 15 22.18 -15.74 2.43
N ALA A 16 23.41 -15.53 1.95
CA ALA A 16 23.65 -14.78 0.72
C ALA A 16 23.02 -15.47 -0.50
N GLU A 17 23.23 -16.79 -0.62
CA GLU A 17 22.66 -17.58 -1.71
C GLU A 17 21.14 -17.69 -1.62
N ALA A 18 20.62 -17.91 -0.41
CA ALA A 18 19.18 -17.94 -0.18
C ALA A 18 18.51 -16.62 -0.60
N LYS A 19 19.16 -15.46 -0.34
CA LYS A 19 18.68 -14.15 -0.78
C LYS A 19 18.64 -14.07 -2.31
N ILE A 20 19.73 -14.45 -3.00
CA ILE A 20 19.79 -14.43 -4.47
C ILE A 20 18.68 -15.29 -5.08
N ASN A 21 18.55 -16.53 -4.62
CA ASN A 21 17.58 -17.49 -5.16
C ASN A 21 16.13 -17.07 -4.85
N PHE A 22 15.88 -16.54 -3.66
CA PHE A 22 14.57 -16.00 -3.29
C PHE A 22 14.20 -14.79 -4.15
N GLU A 23 15.09 -13.80 -4.28
CA GLU A 23 14.83 -12.58 -5.04
C GLU A 23 14.66 -12.87 -6.54
N ALA A 24 15.46 -13.77 -7.11
CA ALA A 24 15.33 -14.19 -8.50
C ALA A 24 13.98 -14.91 -8.75
N GLY A 25 13.62 -15.85 -7.89
CA GLY A 25 12.34 -16.57 -7.99
C GLY A 25 11.13 -15.66 -7.79
N ALA A 26 11.19 -14.78 -6.79
CA ALA A 26 10.14 -13.79 -6.51
C ALA A 26 9.94 -12.84 -7.69
N LYS A 27 11.05 -12.36 -8.28
CA LYS A 27 10.99 -11.49 -9.46
C LYS A 27 10.28 -12.15 -10.64
N VAL A 28 10.67 -13.38 -10.97
CA VAL A 28 10.00 -14.15 -12.05
C VAL A 28 8.52 -14.31 -11.73
N PHE A 29 8.18 -14.79 -10.54
CA PHE A 29 6.78 -15.08 -10.18
C PHE A 29 5.90 -13.83 -10.22
N MET A 30 6.33 -12.73 -9.60
CA MET A 30 5.54 -11.50 -9.53
C MET A 30 5.42 -10.83 -10.90
N LYS A 31 6.53 -10.73 -11.64
CA LYS A 31 6.51 -10.10 -12.98
C LYS A 31 5.66 -10.91 -13.96
N ASP A 32 5.87 -12.22 -14.07
CA ASP A 32 5.09 -13.06 -14.98
C ASP A 32 3.60 -13.03 -14.63
N THR A 33 3.26 -12.98 -13.35
CA THR A 33 1.85 -12.95 -12.91
C THR A 33 1.16 -11.68 -13.37
N ILE A 34 1.75 -10.50 -13.13
CA ILE A 34 1.13 -9.23 -13.50
C ILE A 34 1.07 -9.06 -15.02
N GLU A 35 2.12 -9.45 -15.76
CA GLU A 35 2.14 -9.39 -17.23
C GLU A 35 1.08 -10.32 -17.85
N ARG A 36 0.90 -11.53 -17.30
CA ARG A 36 -0.16 -12.46 -17.73
C ARG A 36 -1.55 -11.93 -17.41
N ALA A 37 -1.73 -11.27 -16.27
CA ALA A 37 -3.00 -10.66 -15.89
C ALA A 37 -3.37 -9.54 -16.85
N ARG A 38 -2.42 -8.62 -17.14
CA ARG A 38 -2.54 -7.56 -18.15
C ARG A 38 -2.87 -8.12 -19.53
N ALA A 39 -2.13 -9.13 -20.00
CA ALA A 39 -2.37 -9.75 -21.30
C ALA A 39 -3.78 -10.38 -21.41
N LYS A 40 -4.32 -10.92 -20.31
CA LYS A 40 -5.66 -11.53 -20.29
C LYS A 40 -6.79 -10.50 -20.13
N ARG A 41 -6.51 -9.34 -19.53
CA ARG A 41 -7.48 -8.27 -19.24
C ARG A 41 -6.81 -6.92 -19.51
N PRO A 42 -6.62 -6.57 -20.79
CA PRO A 42 -5.84 -5.41 -21.20
C PRO A 42 -6.50 -4.07 -20.84
N ASP A 43 -7.82 -4.05 -20.65
CA ASP A 43 -8.56 -2.84 -20.29
C ASP A 43 -8.64 -2.59 -18.77
N ALA A 44 -8.09 -3.50 -17.95
CA ALA A 44 -8.01 -3.35 -16.50
C ALA A 44 -6.68 -2.71 -16.10
N LEU A 45 -6.69 -1.97 -14.98
CA LEU A 45 -5.48 -1.44 -14.36
C LEU A 45 -4.90 -2.47 -13.41
N TRP A 46 -3.68 -2.93 -13.68
CA TRP A 46 -3.03 -3.95 -12.87
C TRP A 46 -1.90 -3.38 -12.02
N GLY A 47 -1.92 -3.71 -10.74
CA GLY A 47 -0.88 -3.38 -9.78
C GLY A 47 -0.97 -4.29 -8.56
N TYR A 48 0.09 -4.30 -7.75
CA TYR A 48 0.09 -5.03 -6.48
C TYR A 48 -0.35 -4.13 -5.34
N TYR A 49 -1.28 -4.62 -4.51
CA TYR A 49 -1.66 -3.95 -3.26
C TYR A 49 -0.43 -3.69 -2.39
N HIS A 50 -0.43 -2.53 -1.72
CA HIS A 50 0.58 -2.03 -0.79
C HIS A 50 1.87 -1.52 -1.44
N PHE A 51 2.05 -1.67 -2.75
CA PHE A 51 3.26 -1.23 -3.41
C PHE A 51 3.12 0.20 -3.97
N PRO A 52 4.15 1.06 -3.83
CA PRO A 52 5.39 0.83 -3.08
C PRO A 52 5.19 0.93 -1.56
N TYR A 53 6.07 0.26 -0.82
CA TYR A 53 6.09 0.37 0.64
C TYR A 53 6.77 1.66 1.09
N CYS A 54 6.33 2.18 2.23
CA CYS A 54 7.04 3.20 2.99
C CYS A 54 7.08 2.78 4.47
N TYR A 55 8.21 2.23 4.91
CA TYR A 55 8.45 1.97 6.33
C TYR A 55 9.25 3.13 6.92
N ALA A 56 8.60 3.90 7.77
CA ALA A 56 9.26 4.83 8.66
C ALA A 56 9.74 4.01 9.88
N ASN A 57 11.06 3.85 10.04
CA ASN A 57 11.71 2.98 11.04
C ASN A 57 11.29 3.28 12.50
N GLY A 58 10.10 2.84 12.91
CA GLY A 58 9.52 3.11 14.24
C GLY A 58 9.16 4.58 14.49
N SER A 59 9.07 5.40 13.44
CA SER A 59 8.85 6.85 13.53
C SER A 59 7.71 7.28 12.60
N VAL A 60 7.19 8.50 12.78
CA VAL A 60 6.24 9.12 11.84
C VAL A 60 6.98 10.04 10.84
N THR A 61 8.30 9.94 10.79
CA THR A 61 9.19 10.61 9.82
C THR A 61 9.04 10.00 8.42
N SER A 62 9.75 10.59 7.44
CA SER A 62 9.84 10.12 6.06
C SER A 62 10.19 8.63 5.94
N CYS A 63 9.89 8.04 4.77
CA CYS A 63 10.30 6.68 4.41
C CYS A 63 11.81 6.52 4.60
N SER A 64 12.24 5.39 5.16
CA SER A 64 13.66 5.16 5.37
C SER A 64 14.41 5.04 4.04
N SER A 65 15.64 5.54 3.99
CA SER A 65 16.48 5.45 2.78
C SER A 65 16.65 4.01 2.30
N GLN A 66 16.74 3.05 3.23
CA GLN A 66 16.80 1.64 2.89
C GLN A 66 15.58 1.18 2.07
N VAL A 67 14.37 1.60 2.46
CA VAL A 67 13.15 1.24 1.73
C VAL A 67 13.11 1.92 0.37
N GLN A 68 13.63 3.14 0.26
CA GLN A 68 13.75 3.84 -1.01
C GLN A 68 14.71 3.10 -1.96
N ASP A 69 15.87 2.67 -1.45
CA ASP A 69 16.85 1.88 -2.22
C ASP A 69 16.27 0.51 -2.65
N GLU A 70 15.48 -0.11 -1.77
CA GLU A 70 14.75 -1.36 -2.06
C GLU A 70 13.68 -1.13 -3.14
N ASN A 71 12.89 -0.06 -3.04
CA ASN A 71 11.92 0.33 -4.08
C ASN A 71 12.63 0.63 -5.42
N ASP A 72 13.78 1.31 -5.40
CA ASP A 72 14.55 1.58 -6.62
C ASP A 72 15.01 0.27 -7.29
N SER A 73 15.36 -0.74 -6.49
CA SER A 73 15.70 -2.07 -6.97
C SER A 73 14.49 -2.86 -7.51
N LEU A 74 13.26 -2.40 -7.22
CA LEU A 74 11.99 -2.98 -7.66
C LEU A 74 11.38 -2.27 -8.88
N LYS A 75 12.08 -1.34 -9.55
CA LYS A 75 11.60 -0.70 -10.79
C LYS A 75 11.04 -1.68 -11.84
N TRP A 76 11.65 -2.86 -11.95
CA TRP A 76 11.19 -3.92 -12.85
C TRP A 76 9.75 -4.40 -12.57
N LEU A 77 9.27 -4.27 -11.32
CA LEU A 77 7.90 -4.61 -10.91
C LEU A 77 6.97 -3.46 -11.24
N PHE A 78 7.36 -2.25 -10.89
CA PHE A 78 6.57 -1.04 -11.11
C PHE A 78 6.35 -0.75 -12.60
N ASP A 79 7.37 -0.94 -13.45
CA ASP A 79 7.25 -0.87 -14.91
C ASP A 79 6.29 -1.91 -15.50
N ALA A 80 6.10 -3.03 -14.81
CA ALA A 80 5.17 -4.07 -15.23
C ALA A 80 3.72 -3.77 -14.79
N CYS A 81 3.49 -2.73 -13.98
CA CYS A 81 2.18 -2.31 -13.49
C CYS A 81 1.62 -1.13 -14.29
N ASP A 82 0.30 -0.99 -14.30
CA ASP A 82 -0.41 0.20 -14.82
C ASP A 82 -0.68 1.23 -13.69
N VAL A 83 -0.59 0.79 -12.43
CA VAL A 83 -1.00 1.54 -11.25
C VAL A 83 -0.26 1.09 -9.99
N LEU A 84 0.06 2.05 -9.12
CA LEU A 84 0.61 1.85 -7.78
C LEU A 84 -0.53 1.94 -6.75
N TYR A 85 -0.54 1.02 -5.79
CA TYR A 85 -1.59 0.90 -4.77
C TYR A 85 -1.01 1.02 -3.35
N PRO A 86 -0.46 2.19 -2.96
CA PRO A 86 0.09 2.37 -1.62
C PRO A 86 -1.02 2.23 -0.57
N SER A 87 -0.71 1.58 0.56
CA SER A 87 -1.63 1.49 1.69
C SER A 87 -1.37 2.65 2.65
N VAL A 88 -2.38 3.49 2.88
CA VAL A 88 -2.31 4.63 3.81
C VAL A 88 -3.12 4.41 5.08
N TYR A 89 -3.24 3.16 5.52
CA TYR A 89 -4.00 2.81 6.73
C TYR A 89 -3.31 3.35 7.99
N VAL A 90 -4.00 4.19 8.74
CA VAL A 90 -3.45 4.85 9.93
C VAL A 90 -3.74 4.05 11.21
N PRO A 91 -2.83 4.06 12.20
CA PRO A 91 -3.07 3.48 13.53
C PRO A 91 -3.83 4.46 14.45
N GLU A 92 -4.62 3.93 15.39
CA GLU A 92 -5.41 4.74 16.35
C GLU A 92 -4.52 5.51 17.32
N SER A 93 -3.34 4.97 17.63
CA SER A 93 -2.37 5.60 18.53
C SER A 93 -1.73 6.89 17.99
N TYR A 94 -1.91 7.22 16.70
CA TYR A 94 -1.37 8.44 16.11
C TYR A 94 -2.29 9.64 16.35
N THR A 95 -1.69 10.77 16.73
CA THR A 95 -2.36 12.07 16.66
C THR A 95 -2.69 12.40 15.21
N GLN A 96 -3.67 13.29 14.98
CA GLN A 96 -4.02 13.74 13.62
C GLN A 96 -2.82 14.27 12.83
N ALA A 97 -1.90 15.01 13.47
CA ALA A 97 -0.69 15.48 12.80
C ALA A 97 0.18 14.31 12.31
N GLN A 98 0.30 13.25 13.13
CA GLN A 98 1.04 12.05 12.78
C GLN A 98 0.34 11.23 11.69
N GLN A 99 -1.00 11.12 11.73
CA GLN A 99 -1.79 10.47 10.68
C GLN A 99 -1.58 11.17 9.33
N LYS A 100 -1.69 12.51 9.30
CA LYS A 100 -1.41 13.31 8.09
C LYS A 100 0.00 13.06 7.58
N GLN A 101 1.01 13.11 8.46
CA GLN A 101 2.39 12.89 8.04
C GLN A 101 2.60 11.46 7.52
N TYR A 102 2.00 10.45 8.15
CA TYR A 102 2.06 9.07 7.69
C TYR A 102 1.49 8.91 6.28
N VAL A 103 0.30 9.47 6.01
CA VAL A 103 -0.32 9.47 4.68
C VAL A 103 0.59 10.17 3.67
N LYS A 104 1.11 11.36 4.00
CA LYS A 104 2.05 12.10 3.15
C LYS A 104 3.27 11.28 2.78
N ASN A 105 3.94 10.68 3.75
CA ASN A 105 5.16 9.91 3.49
C ASN A 105 4.91 8.76 2.50
N ASN A 106 3.81 8.01 2.66
CA ASN A 106 3.46 6.93 1.76
C ASN A 106 3.13 7.42 0.35
N LEU A 107 2.46 8.58 0.23
CA LEU A 107 2.17 9.19 -1.06
C LEU A 107 3.43 9.78 -1.69
N ASP A 108 4.27 10.50 -0.96
CA ASP A 108 5.53 11.05 -1.44
C ASP A 108 6.41 9.96 -2.07
N GLU A 109 6.49 8.78 -1.44
CA GLU A 109 7.23 7.65 -1.99
C GLU A 109 6.55 7.04 -3.22
N ALA A 110 5.21 6.94 -3.24
CA ALA A 110 4.48 6.48 -4.42
C ALA A 110 4.71 7.40 -5.63
N PHE A 111 4.72 8.72 -5.41
CA PHE A 111 5.00 9.70 -6.46
C PHE A 111 6.46 9.63 -6.90
N ARG A 112 7.41 9.55 -5.97
CA ARG A 112 8.84 9.38 -6.29
C ARG A 112 9.07 8.15 -7.18
N VAL A 113 8.49 7.01 -6.81
CA VAL A 113 8.60 5.78 -7.61
C VAL A 113 7.93 5.93 -8.97
N ARG A 114 6.72 6.51 -9.03
CA ARG A 114 5.98 6.74 -10.29
C ARG A 114 6.81 7.55 -11.30
N ASP A 115 7.50 8.58 -10.82
CA ASP A 115 8.27 9.50 -11.66
C ASP A 115 9.52 8.84 -12.29
N GLU A 116 9.91 7.65 -11.81
CA GLU A 116 11.06 6.88 -12.29
C GLU A 116 10.68 5.63 -13.10
N VAL A 117 9.39 5.39 -13.36
CA VAL A 117 8.88 4.22 -14.08
C VAL A 117 8.06 4.64 -15.30
N SER A 118 7.48 3.66 -15.98
CA SER A 118 6.69 3.80 -17.21
C SER A 118 5.72 5.00 -17.16
N PRO A 119 5.78 5.93 -18.14
CA PRO A 119 4.91 7.11 -18.17
C PRO A 119 3.43 6.72 -18.16
N GLY A 120 2.63 7.47 -17.41
CA GLY A 120 1.19 7.22 -17.28
C GLY A 120 0.81 6.17 -16.24
N THR A 121 1.78 5.64 -15.47
CA THR A 121 1.50 4.83 -14.28
C THR A 121 0.66 5.63 -13.29
N LYS A 122 -0.48 5.07 -12.86
CA LYS A 122 -1.42 5.73 -11.96
C LYS A 122 -1.06 5.54 -10.49
N ILE A 123 -1.61 6.36 -9.59
CA ILE A 123 -1.54 6.16 -8.15
C ILE A 123 -2.95 6.12 -7.58
N VAL A 124 -3.28 5.01 -6.93
CA VAL A 124 -4.60 4.79 -6.30
C VAL A 124 -4.39 4.30 -4.87
N PRO A 125 -4.32 5.19 -3.87
CA PRO A 125 -4.13 4.76 -2.49
C PRO A 125 -5.30 3.95 -1.95
N TYR A 126 -4.96 2.97 -1.12
CA TYR A 126 -5.89 2.22 -0.29
C TYR A 126 -6.07 2.92 1.05
N VAL A 127 -7.30 3.30 1.36
CA VAL A 127 -7.74 3.88 2.64
C VAL A 127 -8.68 2.90 3.34
N MET A 128 -8.56 2.77 4.66
CA MET A 128 -9.48 1.98 5.48
C MET A 128 -10.39 2.93 6.26
N ASN A 129 -11.65 2.57 6.43
CA ASN A 129 -12.62 3.30 7.26
C ASN A 129 -12.44 3.08 8.78
N LYS A 130 -11.45 2.26 9.15
CA LYS A 130 -11.13 1.85 10.51
C LYS A 130 -9.62 1.94 10.73
N TYR A 131 -9.20 2.16 11.97
CA TYR A 131 -7.78 2.16 12.31
C TYR A 131 -7.17 0.76 12.10
N ARG A 132 -5.93 0.72 11.59
CA ARG A 132 -5.28 -0.53 11.15
C ARG A 132 -4.95 -1.52 12.27
N ASP A 133 -4.87 -1.03 13.50
CA ASP A 133 -4.40 -1.76 14.68
C ASP A 133 -5.54 -2.18 15.61
N THR A 134 -6.57 -1.35 15.77
CA THR A 134 -7.71 -1.63 16.66
C THR A 134 -8.98 -2.05 15.93
N PHE A 135 -9.10 -1.73 14.63
CA PHE A 135 -10.30 -1.97 13.82
C PHE A 135 -11.56 -1.25 14.33
N ASN A 136 -11.38 -0.20 15.14
CA ASN A 136 -12.43 0.77 15.45
C ASN A 136 -12.66 1.69 14.25
N PHE A 137 -13.90 2.12 14.03
CA PHE A 137 -14.18 3.18 13.05
C PHE A 137 -13.38 4.43 13.39
N MET A 138 -12.78 5.04 12.37
CA MET A 138 -12.05 6.28 12.57
C MET A 138 -13.00 7.38 13.01
N THR A 139 -12.57 8.25 13.91
CA THR A 139 -13.36 9.45 14.24
C THR A 139 -13.57 10.31 12.99
N GLU A 140 -14.63 11.12 12.98
CA GLU A 140 -14.89 12.05 11.86
C GLU A 140 -13.68 12.94 11.56
N GLY A 141 -13.03 13.47 12.60
CA GLY A 141 -11.84 14.31 12.46
C GLY A 141 -10.66 13.59 11.82
N ASP A 142 -10.42 12.32 12.19
CA ASP A 142 -9.31 11.53 11.67
C ASP A 142 -9.56 11.03 10.24
N MET A 143 -10.81 10.63 9.95
CA MET A 143 -11.23 10.27 8.60
C MET A 143 -11.11 11.47 7.67
N ASN A 144 -11.61 12.64 8.10
CA ASN A 144 -11.50 13.88 7.35
C ASN A 144 -10.03 14.28 7.13
N ALA A 145 -9.20 14.21 8.18
CA ALA A 145 -7.77 14.50 8.06
C ALA A 145 -7.06 13.58 7.06
N THR A 146 -7.43 12.30 7.04
CA THR A 146 -6.86 11.29 6.12
C THR A 146 -7.29 11.56 4.69
N ILE A 147 -8.61 11.67 4.43
CA ILE A 147 -9.14 11.93 3.09
C ILE A 147 -8.67 13.28 2.55
N ALA A 148 -8.70 14.34 3.36
CA ALA A 148 -8.20 15.66 2.95
C ALA A 148 -6.71 15.64 2.59
N THR A 149 -5.91 14.82 3.29
CA THR A 149 -4.48 14.65 2.96
C THR A 149 -4.31 13.88 1.66
N VAL A 150 -5.09 12.83 1.41
CA VAL A 150 -5.05 12.11 0.13
C VAL A 150 -5.49 13.03 -1.01
N ALA A 151 -6.59 13.75 -0.85
CA ALA A 151 -7.14 14.66 -1.84
C ALA A 151 -6.24 15.88 -2.11
N SER A 152 -5.27 16.18 -1.24
CA SER A 152 -4.28 17.24 -1.52
C SER A 152 -3.18 16.78 -2.49
N TYR A 153 -3.11 15.49 -2.83
CA TYR A 153 -2.22 14.94 -3.85
C TYR A 153 -2.99 14.71 -5.15
N ASP A 154 -2.28 14.77 -6.28
CA ASP A 154 -2.82 14.48 -7.61
C ASP A 154 -2.89 12.96 -7.86
N VAL A 155 -3.70 12.27 -7.03
CA VAL A 155 -3.96 10.83 -7.15
C VAL A 155 -5.09 10.57 -8.14
N ASP A 156 -5.04 9.43 -8.84
CA ASP A 156 -5.99 9.11 -9.90
C ASP A 156 -7.36 8.65 -9.36
N ALA A 157 -7.38 8.02 -8.19
CA ALA A 157 -8.58 7.56 -7.49
C ALA A 157 -8.24 7.17 -6.05
N VAL A 158 -9.24 6.84 -5.24
CA VAL A 158 -9.06 6.25 -3.91
C VAL A 158 -9.86 4.96 -3.81
N ILE A 159 -9.26 3.93 -3.22
CA ILE A 159 -9.97 2.70 -2.86
C ILE A 159 -10.27 2.72 -1.36
N ILE A 160 -11.55 2.74 -1.01
CA ILE A 160 -11.99 2.49 0.37
C ILE A 160 -12.13 0.97 0.55
N TRP A 161 -11.29 0.41 1.43
CA TRP A 161 -11.26 -1.02 1.69
C TRP A 161 -11.81 -1.35 3.08
N GLY A 162 -12.54 -2.47 3.16
CA GLY A 162 -13.08 -3.03 4.40
C GLY A 162 -12.87 -4.54 4.45
N ARG A 163 -12.88 -5.10 5.66
CA ARG A 163 -12.75 -6.54 5.87
C ARG A 163 -14.09 -7.22 5.66
N TYR A 164 -14.06 -8.52 5.33
CA TYR A 164 -15.26 -9.35 5.35
C TYR A 164 -16.01 -9.24 6.70
N SER A 165 -15.29 -9.22 7.82
CA SER A 165 -15.85 -9.09 9.17
C SER A 165 -16.55 -7.77 9.44
N ASP A 166 -16.34 -6.74 8.61
CA ASP A 166 -17.00 -5.43 8.77
C ASP A 166 -18.42 -5.44 8.20
N ALA A 167 -18.82 -6.49 7.46
CA ALA A 167 -20.11 -6.59 6.80
C ALA A 167 -20.63 -8.04 6.70
N ASN A 168 -20.29 -8.92 7.66
CA ASN A 168 -20.70 -10.33 7.63
C ASN A 168 -21.93 -10.67 8.50
N THR A 169 -22.46 -9.70 9.24
CA THR A 169 -23.70 -9.83 10.03
C THR A 169 -24.60 -8.62 9.81
N ALA A 170 -25.90 -8.75 10.11
CA ALA A 170 -26.84 -7.63 10.05
C ALA A 170 -26.40 -6.44 10.92
N THR A 171 -25.85 -6.72 12.11
CA THR A 171 -25.32 -5.69 13.02
C THR A 171 -24.14 -4.94 12.39
N THR A 172 -23.10 -5.66 11.95
CA THR A 172 -21.91 -5.03 11.36
C THR A 172 -22.24 -4.26 10.08
N CYS A 173 -23.19 -4.76 9.27
CA CYS A 173 -23.70 -4.02 8.11
C CYS A 173 -24.41 -2.73 8.51
N GLY A 174 -25.23 -2.76 9.57
CA GLY A 174 -25.90 -1.57 10.10
C GLY A 174 -24.91 -0.54 10.62
N ASP A 175 -23.88 -0.98 11.35
CA ASP A 175 -22.82 -0.08 11.85
C ASP A 175 -22.03 0.56 10.70
N LEU A 176 -21.67 -0.24 9.69
CA LEU A 176 -20.98 0.26 8.49
C LEU A 176 -21.86 1.23 7.70
N TYR A 177 -23.15 0.91 7.51
CA TYR A 177 -24.10 1.81 6.85
C TYR A 177 -24.17 3.15 7.58
N ASN A 178 -24.36 3.13 8.90
CA ASN A 178 -24.43 4.35 9.70
C ASN A 178 -23.14 5.18 9.58
N TYR A 179 -21.98 4.53 9.60
CA TYR A 179 -20.70 5.23 9.43
C TYR A 179 -20.55 5.85 8.03
N ILE A 180 -20.99 5.15 6.99
CA ILE A 180 -20.99 5.68 5.62
C ILE A 180 -21.93 6.87 5.50
N ASP A 181 -23.14 6.77 6.02
CA ASP A 181 -24.18 7.79 5.91
C ASP A 181 -23.82 9.07 6.68
N THR A 182 -23.23 8.92 7.87
CA THR A 182 -23.01 10.05 8.79
C THR A 182 -21.58 10.60 8.80
N VAL A 183 -20.58 9.82 8.38
CA VAL A 183 -19.17 10.22 8.45
C VAL A 183 -18.50 10.17 7.07
N LEU A 184 -18.31 8.96 6.53
CA LEU A 184 -17.47 8.78 5.34
C LEU A 184 -18.07 9.42 4.08
N GLY A 185 -19.36 9.21 3.82
CA GLY A 185 -20.07 9.75 2.66
C GLY A 185 -20.02 11.28 2.60
N PRO A 186 -20.44 11.99 3.66
CA PRO A 186 -20.34 13.44 3.74
C PRO A 186 -18.91 13.98 3.55
N ILE A 187 -17.90 13.30 4.09
CA ILE A 187 -16.49 13.67 3.89
C ILE A 187 -16.09 13.50 2.41
N LEU A 188 -16.38 12.35 1.80
CA LEU A 188 -16.00 12.09 0.41
C LEU A 188 -16.58 13.13 -0.56
N THR A 189 -17.85 13.54 -0.38
CA THR A 189 -18.49 14.56 -1.23
C THR A 189 -17.88 15.96 -1.16
N GLN A 190 -17.01 16.22 -0.19
CA GLN A 190 -16.27 17.48 -0.10
C GLN A 190 -15.02 17.50 -0.99
N PHE A 191 -14.52 16.33 -1.40
CA PHE A 191 -13.23 16.17 -2.09
C PHE A 191 -13.34 15.49 -3.46
N TYR A 192 -14.36 14.65 -3.69
CA TYR A 192 -14.60 13.88 -4.92
C TYR A 192 -16.06 14.02 -5.36
#